data_AF-A0A6N7IPE6-F1
#
_entry.id   AF-A0A6N7IPE6-F1
#
_cell.length_a   1.000
_cell.length_b   1.000
_cell.length_c   1.000
_cell.angle_alpha   90.00
_cell.angle_beta   90.00
_cell.angle_gamma   90.00
#
_symmetry.space_group_name_H-M   'P 1'
#
loop_
_entity.id
_entity.type
_entity.pdbx_description
1 polymer ?
#
loop_
_entity_poly.entity_id
_entity_poly.type
_entity_poly.pdbx_seq_one_letter_code
_entity_poly.pdbx_strand_id
1 'polypeptide(L)'
;MSEEKINAYLGLIGDLEDKMPSIENIAGKIHSLGQEINRISGKIPEEKLMALAGYLHHFYTGIEDILARIIKTVDGYMPRSGDWHSELLYISSRKTPGVRPAIISAEMHEILTDYKAFRHLYRHAYAKELRWKKMDHLALNIQDVWMAFKKSIMAVIQFLQKIINDLEK
;
A
#
# COMPACT_ATOMS: atom_id res chain seq x y z
N MET A 1 -2.87 -19.39 -24.01
CA MET A 1 -2.92 -19.71 -22.56
C MET A 1 -1.59 -19.55 -21.82
N SER A 2 -0.49 -20.23 -22.16
CA SER A 2 0.81 -20.00 -21.48
C SER A 2 1.40 -18.62 -21.81
N GLU A 3 1.43 -18.27 -23.09
CA GLU A 3 1.98 -16.98 -23.58
C GLU A 3 1.21 -15.75 -23.06
N GLU A 4 -0.13 -15.78 -23.11
CA GLU A 4 -0.96 -14.70 -22.55
C GLU A 4 -0.72 -14.49 -21.05
N LYS A 5 -0.51 -15.58 -20.30
CA LYS A 5 -0.25 -15.52 -18.86
C LYS A 5 1.15 -14.99 -18.56
N ILE A 6 2.15 -15.39 -19.35
CA ILE A 6 3.51 -14.83 -19.28
C ILE A 6 3.47 -13.33 -19.53
N ASN A 7 2.82 -12.89 -20.62
CA ASN A 7 2.70 -11.46 -20.96
C ASN A 7 1.97 -10.66 -19.87
N ALA A 8 0.91 -11.22 -19.27
CA ALA A 8 0.21 -10.58 -18.16
C ALA A 8 1.11 -10.41 -16.92
N TYR A 9 1.94 -11.40 -16.61
CA TYR A 9 2.86 -11.34 -15.48
C TYR A 9 4.05 -10.40 -15.72
N LEU A 10 4.62 -10.40 -16.93
CA LEU A 10 5.65 -9.42 -17.32
C LEU A 10 5.11 -7.99 -17.25
N GLY A 11 3.89 -7.76 -17.76
CA GLY A 11 3.22 -6.46 -17.66
C GLY A 11 2.98 -6.03 -16.21
N LEU A 12 2.56 -6.95 -15.34
CA LEU A 12 2.41 -6.67 -13.91
C LEU A 12 3.76 -6.31 -13.26
N ILE A 13 4.85 -7.02 -13.58
CA ILE A 13 6.17 -6.72 -13.02
C ILE A 13 6.59 -5.29 -13.38
N GLY A 14 6.48 -4.90 -14.66
CA GLY A 14 6.80 -3.54 -15.10
C GLY A 14 5.94 -2.48 -14.41
N ASP A 15 4.63 -2.71 -14.31
CA ASP A 15 3.70 -1.83 -13.58
C ASP A 15 4.11 -1.63 -12.11
N LEU A 16 4.55 -2.69 -11.44
CA LEU A 16 5.00 -2.64 -10.04
C LEU A 16 6.32 -1.88 -9.90
N GLU A 17 7.28 -2.15 -10.79
CA GLU A 17 8.58 -1.48 -10.82
C GLU A 17 8.45 0.03 -11.04
N ASP A 18 7.52 0.46 -11.90
CA ASP A 18 7.24 1.89 -12.15
C ASP A 18 6.52 2.58 -10.99
N LYS A 19 5.65 1.87 -10.28
CA LYS A 19 4.83 2.44 -9.19
C LYS A 19 5.59 2.60 -7.88
N MET A 20 6.45 1.64 -7.54
CA MET A 20 7.16 1.63 -6.25
C MET A 20 7.92 2.94 -5.98
N PRO A 21 8.70 3.52 -6.92
CA PRO A 21 9.41 4.78 -6.68
C PRO A 21 8.49 5.96 -6.34
N SER A 22 7.29 6.01 -6.95
CA SER A 22 6.32 7.06 -6.68
C SER A 22 5.79 7.00 -5.25
N ILE A 23 5.49 5.80 -4.75
CA ILE A 23 5.04 5.59 -3.37
C ILE A 23 6.18 5.82 -2.37
N GLU A 24 7.40 5.40 -2.71
CA GLU A 24 8.61 5.65 -1.91
C GLU A 24 8.85 7.15 -1.72
N ASN A 25 8.71 7.94 -2.77
CA ASN A 25 8.79 9.40 -2.68
C ASN A 25 7.72 10.00 -1.75
N ILE A 26 6.48 9.48 -1.80
CA ILE A 26 5.42 9.91 -0.88
C ILE A 26 5.77 9.53 0.57
N ALA A 27 6.26 8.32 0.81
CA ALA A 27 6.71 7.88 2.14
C ALA A 27 7.85 8.78 2.69
N GLY A 28 8.78 9.20 1.82
CA GLY A 28 9.82 10.18 2.17
C GLY A 28 9.26 11.55 2.57
N LYS A 29 8.25 12.05 1.84
CA LYS A 29 7.55 13.30 2.18
C LYS A 29 6.81 13.22 3.50
N ILE A 30 6.11 12.10 3.76
CA ILE A 30 5.44 11.83 5.04
C ILE A 30 6.47 11.84 6.17
N HIS A 31 7.59 11.15 6.00
CA HIS A 31 8.63 11.07 7.02
C HIS A 31 9.19 12.46 7.34
N SER A 32 9.62 13.21 6.32
CA SER A 32 10.20 14.54 6.49
C SER A 32 9.23 15.51 7.18
N LEU A 33 7.99 15.60 6.67
CA LEU A 33 6.98 16.49 7.23
C LEU A 33 6.51 16.05 8.63
N GLY A 34 6.40 14.74 8.86
CA GLY A 34 6.07 14.18 10.18
C GLY A 34 7.12 14.53 11.22
N GLN A 35 8.41 14.43 10.88
CA GLN A 35 9.51 14.83 11.75
C GLN A 35 9.52 16.34 12.01
N GLU A 36 9.21 17.15 11.00
CA GLU A 36 9.09 18.60 11.18
C GLU A 36 7.95 18.96 12.13
N ILE A 37 6.76 18.39 11.92
CA ILE A 37 5.58 18.62 12.77
C ILE A 37 5.85 18.17 14.21
N ASN A 38 6.51 17.03 14.40
CA ASN A 38 6.83 16.48 15.72
C ASN A 38 7.72 17.40 16.57
N ARG A 39 8.49 18.30 15.94
CA ARG A 39 9.37 19.28 16.62
C ARG A 39 8.67 20.58 16.97
N ILE A 40 7.45 20.83 16.45
CA ILE A 40 6.73 22.07 16.71
C ILE A 40 6.23 22.07 18.15
N SER A 41 6.76 23.00 18.94
CA SER A 41 6.24 23.30 20.28
C SER A 41 5.09 24.31 20.15
N GLY A 42 3.86 23.86 20.33
CA GLY A 42 2.66 24.71 20.30
C GLY A 42 1.66 24.32 19.21
N LYS A 43 0.91 25.31 18.71
CA LYS A 43 -0.12 25.07 17.70
C LYS A 43 0.53 24.72 16.35
N ILE A 44 0.25 23.51 15.86
CA ILE A 44 0.71 23.07 14.55
C ILE A 44 -0.09 23.82 13.47
N PRO A 45 0.58 24.39 12.46
CA PRO A 45 -0.10 25.04 11.34
C PRO A 45 -1.02 24.09 10.58
N GLU A 46 -2.20 24.57 10.21
CA GLU A 46 -3.27 23.75 9.64
C GLU A 46 -2.88 23.21 8.26
N GLU A 47 -2.18 24.01 7.46
CA GLU A 47 -1.65 23.67 6.14
C GLU A 47 -0.67 22.49 6.21
N LYS A 48 0.12 22.38 7.28
CA LYS A 48 1.03 21.23 7.48
C LYS A 48 0.26 19.96 7.81
N LEU A 49 -0.79 20.07 8.63
CA LEU A 49 -1.68 18.93 8.94
C LEU A 49 -2.43 18.47 7.69
N MET A 50 -2.95 19.40 6.88
CA MET A 50 -3.61 19.09 5.61
C MET A 50 -2.65 18.43 4.62
N ALA A 51 -1.43 18.95 4.48
CA ALA A 51 -0.41 18.36 3.60
C ALA A 51 -0.04 16.93 4.03
N LEU A 52 0.20 16.72 5.33
CA LEU A 52 0.51 15.39 5.86
C LEU A 52 -0.66 14.41 5.64
N ALA A 53 -1.89 14.85 5.91
CA ALA A 53 -3.08 14.05 5.71
C ALA A 53 -3.25 13.64 4.23
N GLY A 54 -3.02 14.57 3.31
CA GLY A 54 -3.02 14.30 1.87
C GLY A 54 -1.95 13.27 1.48
N TYR A 55 -0.72 13.40 2.00
CA TYR A 55 0.32 12.41 1.72
C TYR A 55 0.00 11.02 2.28
N LEU A 56 -0.49 10.93 3.52
CA LEU A 56 -0.93 9.66 4.12
C LEU A 56 -2.04 9.01 3.28
N HIS A 57 -3.00 9.80 2.82
CA HIS A 57 -4.05 9.34 1.92
C HIS A 57 -3.50 8.80 0.59
N HIS A 58 -2.57 9.52 -0.03
CA HIS A 58 -1.95 9.10 -1.29
C HIS A 58 -1.07 7.86 -1.13
N PHE A 59 -0.33 7.76 -0.04
CA PHE A 59 0.47 6.58 0.28
C PHE A 59 -0.41 5.34 0.35
N TYR A 60 -1.44 5.35 1.19
CA TYR A 60 -2.31 4.19 1.35
C TYR A 60 -3.10 3.88 0.07
N THR A 61 -3.55 4.89 -0.68
CA THR A 61 -4.18 4.64 -2.00
C THR A 61 -3.23 3.98 -2.99
N GLY A 62 -1.94 4.31 -2.95
CA GLY A 62 -0.91 3.63 -3.75
C GLY A 62 -0.72 2.17 -3.34
N ILE A 63 -0.73 1.87 -2.04
CA ILE A 63 -0.70 0.50 -1.51
C ILE A 63 -1.91 -0.30 -2.02
N GLU A 64 -3.11 0.26 -1.94
CA GLU A 64 -4.33 -0.38 -2.44
C GLU A 64 -4.26 -0.68 -3.94
N ASP A 65 -3.77 0.26 -4.75
CA ASP A 65 -3.63 0.05 -6.20
C ASP A 65 -2.64 -1.06 -6.54
N ILE A 66 -1.50 -1.15 -5.83
CA ILE A 66 -0.55 -2.27 -6.00
C ILE A 66 -1.21 -3.61 -5.67
N LEU A 67 -1.85 -3.71 -4.50
CA LEU A 67 -2.51 -4.96 -4.08
C LEU A 67 -3.61 -5.35 -5.05
N ALA A 68 -4.46 -4.40 -5.47
CA ALA A 68 -5.53 -4.64 -6.42
C ALA A 68 -5.02 -5.16 -7.76
N ARG A 69 -3.91 -4.63 -8.28
CA ARG A 69 -3.29 -5.11 -9.53
C ARG A 69 -2.79 -6.53 -9.41
N ILE A 70 -2.09 -6.85 -8.32
CA ILE A 70 -1.60 -8.20 -8.08
C ILE A 70 -2.78 -9.16 -8.01
N ILE A 71 -3.80 -8.87 -7.22
CA ILE A 71 -5.00 -9.70 -7.09
C ILE A 71 -5.70 -9.87 -8.44
N LYS A 72 -5.95 -8.79 -9.17
CA LYS A 72 -6.64 -8.84 -10.46
C LYS A 72 -5.90 -9.71 -11.47
N THR A 73 -4.57 -9.58 -11.55
CA THR A 73 -3.77 -10.29 -12.55
C THR A 73 -3.46 -11.73 -12.15
N VAL A 74 -3.19 -11.99 -10.86
CA VAL A 74 -2.75 -13.31 -10.37
C VAL A 74 -3.93 -14.18 -9.95
N ASP A 75 -4.91 -13.61 -9.25
CA ASP A 75 -6.09 -14.34 -8.75
C ASP A 75 -7.24 -14.32 -9.78
N GLY A 76 -7.21 -13.39 -10.75
CA GLY A 76 -8.17 -13.33 -11.86
C GLY A 76 -9.53 -12.72 -11.50
N TYR A 77 -9.68 -12.13 -10.32
CA TYR A 77 -10.89 -11.43 -9.90
C TYR A 77 -10.57 -10.18 -9.08
N MET A 78 -11.60 -9.39 -8.79
CA MET A 78 -11.52 -8.28 -7.84
C MET A 78 -12.62 -8.44 -6.78
N PRO A 79 -12.36 -8.04 -5.53
CA PRO A 79 -13.39 -7.85 -4.52
C PRO A 79 -14.58 -7.05 -5.08
N ARG A 80 -15.81 -7.53 -4.83
CA ARG A 80 -17.05 -6.90 -5.33
C ARG A 80 -17.97 -6.41 -4.21
N SER A 81 -17.56 -6.56 -2.96
CA SER A 81 -18.36 -6.13 -1.81
C SER A 81 -18.41 -4.61 -1.67
N GLY A 82 -19.41 -4.11 -0.92
CA GLY A 82 -19.50 -2.69 -0.58
C GLY A 82 -18.30 -2.19 0.24
N ASP A 83 -17.58 -3.09 0.90
CA ASP A 83 -16.31 -2.83 1.60
C ASP A 83 -15.15 -3.57 0.94
N TRP A 84 -14.98 -3.32 -0.35
CA TRP A 84 -13.91 -3.93 -1.15
C TRP A 84 -12.51 -3.63 -0.60
N HIS A 85 -12.34 -2.53 0.15
CA HIS A 85 -11.08 -2.13 0.78
C HIS A 85 -10.64 -3.12 1.87
N SER A 86 -11.56 -3.45 2.79
CA SER A 86 -11.30 -4.48 3.81
C SER A 86 -11.07 -5.85 3.18
N GLU A 87 -11.88 -6.20 2.19
CA GLU A 87 -11.76 -7.47 1.49
C GLU A 87 -10.40 -7.58 0.78
N LEU A 88 -9.93 -6.51 0.13
CA LEU A 88 -8.63 -6.48 -0.55
C LEU A 88 -7.46 -6.74 0.41
N LEU A 89 -7.44 -6.08 1.57
CA LEU A 89 -6.40 -6.33 2.58
C LEU A 89 -6.47 -7.79 3.07
N TYR A 90 -7.67 -8.26 3.38
CA TYR A 90 -7.88 -9.62 3.86
C TYR A 90 -7.34 -10.67 2.88
N ILE A 91 -7.74 -10.61 1.60
CA ILE A 91 -7.27 -11.58 0.60
C ILE A 91 -5.77 -11.46 0.30
N SER A 92 -5.21 -10.25 0.42
CA SER A 92 -3.76 -10.02 0.24
C SER A 92 -2.93 -10.65 1.35
N SER A 93 -3.48 -10.76 2.57
CA SER A 93 -2.84 -11.41 3.72
C SER A 93 -2.90 -12.95 3.70
N ARG A 94 -3.68 -13.52 2.78
CA ARG A 94 -3.92 -14.96 2.69
C ARG A 94 -3.17 -15.56 1.51
N LYS A 95 -2.67 -16.78 1.69
CA LYS A 95 -2.24 -17.61 0.57
C LYS A 95 -3.45 -18.07 -0.23
N THR A 96 -3.30 -18.20 -1.54
CA THR A 96 -4.28 -18.82 -2.43
C THR A 96 -3.66 -20.14 -2.91
N PRO A 97 -4.07 -21.30 -2.36
CA PRO A 97 -3.47 -22.59 -2.69
C PRO A 97 -3.43 -22.84 -4.20
N GLY A 98 -2.26 -23.24 -4.71
CA GLY A 98 -2.05 -23.48 -6.14
C GLY A 98 -1.93 -22.23 -7.01
N VAL A 99 -2.11 -21.02 -6.45
CA VAL A 99 -2.08 -19.76 -7.21
C VAL A 99 -0.95 -18.83 -6.76
N ARG A 100 -0.86 -18.49 -5.47
CA ARG A 100 0.18 -17.62 -4.91
C ARG A 100 0.36 -17.76 -3.40
N PRO A 101 1.54 -17.43 -2.84
CA PRO A 101 1.69 -17.17 -1.42
C PRO A 101 0.89 -15.94 -0.97
N ALA A 102 0.86 -15.69 0.35
CA ALA A 102 0.35 -14.43 0.88
C ALA A 102 1.22 -13.27 0.36
N ILE A 103 0.58 -12.16 -0.05
CA ILE A 103 1.28 -10.98 -0.55
C ILE A 103 1.85 -10.19 0.63
N ILE A 104 1.05 -9.99 1.68
CA ILE A 104 1.46 -9.30 2.92
C ILE A 104 1.34 -10.24 4.13
N SER A 105 2.08 -9.94 5.19
CA SER A 105 1.94 -10.65 6.47
C SER A 105 0.65 -10.25 7.21
N ALA A 106 0.26 -11.03 8.22
CA ALA A 106 -0.84 -10.66 9.12
C ALA A 106 -0.54 -9.35 9.88
N GLU A 107 0.70 -9.15 10.31
CA GLU A 107 1.15 -7.91 10.94
C GLU A 107 1.03 -6.70 10.01
N MET A 108 1.45 -6.84 8.75
CA MET A 108 1.31 -5.77 7.76
C MET A 108 -0.17 -5.48 7.46
N HIS A 109 -1.03 -6.50 7.46
CA HIS A 109 -2.47 -6.31 7.33
C HIS A 109 -3.04 -5.46 8.49
N GLU A 110 -2.64 -5.73 9.73
CA GLU A 110 -3.04 -4.93 10.89
C GLU A 110 -2.57 -3.48 10.76
N ILE A 111 -1.29 -3.26 10.44
CA ILE A 111 -0.73 -1.93 10.20
C ILE A 111 -1.52 -1.17 9.13
N LEU A 112 -1.77 -1.81 7.98
CA LEU A 112 -2.50 -1.18 6.87
C LEU A 112 -3.98 -0.92 7.19
N THR A 113 -4.54 -1.59 8.18
CA THR A 113 -5.91 -1.31 8.66
C THR A 113 -6.00 0.07 9.30
N ASP A 114 -4.96 0.54 9.99
CA ASP A 114 -4.93 1.89 10.57
C ASP A 114 -4.84 2.97 9.48
N TYR A 115 -4.02 2.74 8.44
CA TYR A 115 -3.98 3.63 7.28
C TYR A 115 -5.31 3.68 6.52
N LYS A 116 -6.00 2.54 6.40
CA LYS A 116 -7.37 2.48 5.83
C LYS A 116 -8.34 3.29 6.67
N ALA A 117 -8.34 3.11 7.99
CA ALA A 117 -9.20 3.86 8.90
C ALA A 117 -8.93 5.37 8.78
N PHE A 118 -7.66 5.77 8.70
CA PHE A 118 -7.29 7.16 8.47
C PHE A 118 -7.78 7.69 7.12
N ARG A 119 -7.71 6.89 6.04
CA ARG A 119 -8.27 7.29 4.74
C ARG A 119 -9.78 7.54 4.81
N HIS A 120 -10.54 6.72 5.53
CA HIS A 120 -11.96 6.99 5.75
C HIS A 120 -12.16 8.29 6.53
N LEU A 121 -11.40 8.49 7.61
CA LEU A 121 -11.42 9.74 8.35
C LEU A 121 -11.13 10.93 7.43
N TYR A 122 -10.05 10.90 6.64
CA TYR A 122 -9.66 11.98 5.75
C TYR A 122 -10.75 12.33 4.72
N ARG A 123 -11.46 11.34 4.18
CA ARG A 123 -12.55 11.57 3.20
C ARG A 123 -13.79 12.20 3.80
N HIS A 124 -13.99 12.07 5.10
CA HIS A 124 -15.16 12.61 5.79
C HIS A 124 -14.82 13.82 6.69
N ALA A 125 -13.53 14.04 6.96
CA ALA A 125 -13.06 15.08 7.85
C ALA A 125 -13.18 16.47 7.20
N TYR A 126 -13.93 17.36 7.84
CA TYR A 126 -13.70 18.79 7.73
C TYR A 126 -12.37 19.12 8.43
N ALA A 127 -11.61 20.13 7.94
CA ALA A 127 -10.25 20.43 8.40
C ALA A 127 -10.08 20.54 9.94
N LYS A 128 -11.16 20.86 10.65
CA LYS A 128 -11.24 20.86 12.12
C LYS A 128 -11.02 19.51 12.80
N GLU A 129 -11.07 18.37 12.11
CA GLU A 129 -10.85 17.04 12.70
C GLU A 129 -9.41 16.52 12.56
N LEU A 130 -8.60 17.16 11.71
CA LEU A 130 -7.20 16.82 11.53
C LEU A 130 -6.41 17.27 12.76
N ARG A 131 -5.78 16.30 13.43
CA ARG A 131 -4.97 16.49 14.64
C ARG A 131 -3.74 15.62 14.53
N TRP A 132 -2.60 16.14 14.95
CA TRP A 132 -1.34 15.41 14.97
C TRP A 132 -1.44 14.06 15.67
N LYS A 133 -2.10 14.00 16.84
CA LYS A 133 -2.35 12.77 17.61
C LYS A 133 -3.11 11.66 16.85
N LYS A 134 -3.78 11.98 15.73
CA LYS A 134 -4.44 10.98 14.87
C LYS A 134 -3.55 10.49 13.72
N MET A 135 -2.40 11.12 13.49
CA MET A 135 -1.53 10.89 12.33
C MET A 135 -0.09 10.53 12.72
N ASP A 136 0.32 10.85 13.95
CA ASP A 136 1.69 10.68 14.45
C ASP A 136 2.21 9.26 14.27
N HIS A 137 1.48 8.24 14.72
CA HIS A 137 1.86 6.83 14.57
C HIS A 137 1.99 6.41 13.10
N LEU A 138 1.15 6.95 12.21
CA LEU A 138 1.21 6.66 10.77
C LEU A 138 2.40 7.33 10.09
N ALA A 139 2.73 8.55 10.53
CA ALA A 139 3.76 9.37 9.92
C ALA A 139 5.17 9.02 10.43
N LEU A 140 5.30 8.76 11.73
CA LEU A 140 6.59 8.49 12.36
C LEU A 140 7.15 7.11 11.99
N ASN A 141 6.27 6.11 11.78
CA ASN A 141 6.67 4.75 11.42
C ASN A 141 6.69 4.49 9.90
N ILE A 142 6.43 5.50 9.06
CA ILE A 142 6.18 5.30 7.62
C ILE A 142 7.34 4.62 6.88
N GLN A 143 8.59 4.85 7.28
CA GLN A 143 9.77 4.28 6.63
C GLN A 143 9.82 2.77 6.83
N ASP A 144 9.59 2.31 8.06
CA ASP A 144 9.59 0.88 8.39
C ASP A 144 8.42 0.17 7.69
N VAL A 145 7.24 0.79 7.70
CA VAL A 145 6.05 0.28 6.99
C VAL A 145 6.33 0.16 5.49
N TRP A 146 6.89 1.20 4.87
CA TRP A 146 7.22 1.17 3.44
C TRP A 146 8.28 0.12 3.12
N MET A 147 9.35 0.01 3.91
CA MET A 147 10.39 -1.00 3.69
C MET A 147 9.85 -2.42 3.78
N ALA A 148 9.02 -2.72 4.79
CA ALA A 148 8.39 -4.03 4.96
C ALA A 148 7.42 -4.34 3.81
N PHE A 149 6.63 -3.36 3.36
CA PHE A 149 5.75 -3.53 2.21
C PHE A 149 6.54 -3.74 0.92
N LYS A 150 7.57 -2.92 0.65
CA LYS A 150 8.46 -3.04 -0.51
C LYS A 150 9.10 -4.43 -0.59
N LYS A 151 9.60 -4.96 0.53
CA LYS A 151 10.13 -6.33 0.61
C LYS A 151 9.08 -7.38 0.22
N SER A 152 7.82 -7.17 0.62
CA SER A 152 6.71 -8.05 0.27
C SER A 152 6.44 -8.04 -1.24
N ILE A 153 6.45 -6.87 -1.87
CA ILE A 153 6.27 -6.74 -3.33
C ILE A 153 7.45 -7.35 -4.10
N MET A 154 8.69 -7.17 -3.63
CA MET A 154 9.85 -7.83 -4.22
C MET A 154 9.74 -9.36 -4.18
N ALA A 155 9.19 -9.93 -3.10
CA ALA A 155 8.95 -11.37 -3.03
C ALA A 155 7.88 -11.84 -4.03
N VAL A 156 6.85 -11.02 -4.29
CA VAL A 156 5.87 -11.28 -5.36
C VAL A 156 6.54 -11.26 -6.73
N ILE A 157 7.37 -10.26 -7.03
CA ILE A 157 8.09 -10.18 -8.31
C ILE A 157 8.96 -11.43 -8.53
N GLN A 158 9.73 -11.85 -7.52
CA GLN A 158 10.53 -13.07 -7.58
C GLN A 158 9.67 -14.32 -7.82
N PHE A 159 8.51 -14.41 -7.16
CA PHE A 159 7.56 -15.49 -7.36
C PHE A 159 7.03 -15.54 -8.80
N LEU A 160 6.66 -14.39 -9.38
CA LEU A 160 6.16 -14.31 -10.76
C LEU A 160 7.26 -14.66 -11.78
N GLN A 161 8.48 -14.17 -11.59
CA GLN A 161 9.63 -14.52 -12.42
C GLN A 161 9.89 -16.02 -12.42
N LYS A 162 9.78 -16.68 -11.27
CA LYS A 162 9.89 -18.13 -11.18
C LYS A 162 8.81 -18.85 -11.99
N ILE A 163 7.55 -18.41 -11.90
CA ILE A 163 6.46 -19.00 -12.69
C ILE A 163 6.70 -18.81 -14.19
N ILE A 164 7.12 -17.63 -14.62
CA ILE A 164 7.43 -17.36 -16.03
C ILE A 164 8.49 -18.35 -16.54
N ASN A 165 9.61 -18.48 -15.82
CA ASN A 165 10.69 -19.40 -16.18
C ASN A 165 10.26 -20.88 -16.22
N ASP A 166 9.26 -21.26 -15.42
CA ASP A 166 8.74 -22.63 -15.41
C ASP A 166 7.70 -22.86 -16.52
N LEU A 167 7.06 -21.81 -17.04
CA LEU A 167 6.12 -21.87 -18.17
C LEU A 167 6.82 -21.79 -19.55
N GLU A 168 8.03 -21.25 -19.61
CA GLU A 168 8.86 -21.16 -20.81
C GLU A 168 9.62 -22.47 -21.13
N LYS A 169 9.72 -23.38 -20.16
CA LYS A 169 10.32 -24.72 -20.31
C LYS A 169 9.31 -25.71 -20.85
#